data_AF-Q05WE5-F1
#
_entry.id   AF-Q05WE5-F1
#
_cell.length_a   1.000
_cell.length_b   1.000
_cell.length_c   1.000
_cell.angle_alpha   90.00
_cell.angle_beta   90.00
_cell.angle_gamma   90.00
#
_symmetry.space_group_name_H-M   'P 1'
#
loop_
_entity.id
_entity.type
_entity.pdbx_description
1 polymer ?
#
loop_
_entity_poly.entity_id
_entity_poly.type
_entity_poly.pdbx_seq_one_letter_code
_entity_poly.pdbx_strand_id
1 'polypeptide(L)'
;MANNKSSKKRVQIAERNRLHNRTYKSALRTLMKRCFTACDAYSAKPGDDAKATVQASMNAAFSKIDKAVKVGVLHRNNGAHQKSRLSAAVKKAIEPAAAG
;
A
#
# COMPACT_ATOMS: atom_id res chain seq x y z
N MET A 1 -2.06 25.42 23.44
CA MET A 1 -0.67 25.88 23.58
C MET A 1 0.14 24.89 24.41
N ALA A 2 1.40 24.64 24.06
CA ALA A 2 2.28 23.77 24.83
C ALA A 2 2.97 24.60 25.93
N ASN A 3 2.47 24.51 27.16
CA ASN A 3 2.84 25.41 28.25
C ASN A 3 4.10 25.00 29.02
N ASN A 4 4.61 23.78 28.81
CA ASN A 4 5.85 23.29 29.43
C ASN A 4 6.87 22.80 28.39
N LYS A 5 8.15 22.72 28.77
CA LYS A 5 9.26 22.34 27.87
C LYS A 5 9.04 20.95 27.25
N SER A 6 8.51 20.00 28.02
CA SER A 6 8.20 18.65 27.56
C SER A 6 7.10 18.66 26.48
N SER A 7 6.03 19.43 26.65
CA SER A 7 4.96 19.57 25.66
C SER A 7 5.45 20.17 24.36
N LYS A 8 6.29 21.23 24.41
CA LYS A 8 6.87 21.83 23.20
C LYS A 8 7.71 20.80 22.43
N LYS A 9 8.52 20.01 23.14
CA LYS A 9 9.28 18.89 22.55
C LYS A 9 8.37 17.82 21.94
N ARG A 10 7.28 17.45 22.62
CA ARG A 10 6.31 16.46 22.11
C ARG A 10 5.63 16.93 20.83
N VAL A 11 5.28 18.21 20.72
CA VAL A 11 4.72 18.80 19.50
C VAL A 11 5.70 18.68 18.33
N GLN A 12 6.96 19.06 18.52
CA GLN A 12 7.99 18.95 17.47
C GLN A 12 8.22 17.51 17.01
N ILE A 13 8.27 16.56 17.96
CA ILE A 13 8.40 15.13 17.64
C ILE A 13 7.18 14.62 16.86
N ALA A 14 5.98 15.02 17.27
CA ALA A 14 4.74 14.63 16.61
C ALA A 14 4.68 15.14 15.18
N GLU A 15 5.03 16.42 14.94
CA GLU A 15 5.07 17.02 13.60
C GLU A 15 6.05 16.30 12.66
N ARG A 16 7.27 16.06 13.13
CA ARG A 16 8.28 15.30 12.38
C ARG A 16 7.77 13.90 12.00
N ASN A 17 7.23 13.17 12.96
CA ASN A 17 6.69 11.82 12.73
C ASN A 17 5.46 11.87 11.80
N ARG A 18 4.61 12.90 11.92
CA ARG A 18 3.44 13.09 11.05
C ARG A 18 3.86 13.24 9.59
N LEU A 19 4.85 14.09 9.31
CA LEU A 19 5.35 14.33 7.95
C LEU A 19 5.97 13.06 7.34
N HIS A 20 6.77 12.34 8.12
CA HIS A 20 7.35 11.06 7.71
C HIS A 20 6.26 10.03 7.39
N ASN A 21 5.35 9.79 8.33
CA ASN A 21 4.26 8.83 8.18
C ASN A 21 3.33 9.19 7.02
N ARG A 22 3.06 10.50 6.81
CA ARG A 22 2.23 10.98 5.70
C ARG A 22 2.81 10.57 4.34
N THR A 23 4.13 10.71 4.17
CA THR A 23 4.83 10.39 2.92
C THR A 23 4.76 8.90 2.59
N TYR A 24 4.93 8.04 3.58
CA TYR A 24 4.78 6.60 3.40
C TYR A 24 3.33 6.20 3.10
N LYS A 25 2.37 6.75 3.86
CA LYS A 25 0.95 6.46 3.68
C LYS A 25 0.44 6.92 2.32
N SER A 26 0.84 8.09 1.83
CA SER A 26 0.44 8.57 0.49
C SER A 26 1.02 7.68 -0.61
N ALA A 27 2.32 7.34 -0.54
CA ALA A 27 2.95 6.46 -1.51
C ALA A 27 2.28 5.07 -1.57
N LEU A 28 1.95 4.50 -0.41
CA LEU A 28 1.20 3.24 -0.34
C LEU A 28 -0.17 3.35 -0.99
N ARG A 29 -0.95 4.39 -0.68
CA ARG A 29 -2.27 4.60 -1.29
C ARG A 29 -2.17 4.73 -2.81
N THR A 30 -1.17 5.43 -3.32
CA THR A 30 -0.93 5.57 -4.76
C THR A 30 -0.60 4.24 -5.42
N LEU A 31 0.33 3.45 -4.85
CA LEU A 31 0.70 2.15 -5.41
C LEU A 31 -0.44 1.15 -5.36
N MET A 32 -1.21 1.12 -4.27
CA MET A 32 -2.40 0.28 -4.18
C MET A 32 -3.44 0.65 -5.23
N LYS A 33 -3.71 1.96 -5.41
CA LYS A 33 -4.62 2.42 -6.47
C LYS A 33 -4.14 1.99 -7.85
N ARG A 34 -2.85 2.14 -8.16
CA ARG A 34 -2.26 1.71 -9.44
C ARG A 34 -2.45 0.21 -9.67
N CYS A 35 -2.29 -0.61 -8.64
CA CYS A 35 -2.54 -2.04 -8.73
C CYS A 35 -4.01 -2.35 -9.06
N PHE A 36 -4.96 -1.70 -8.37
CA PHE A 36 -6.39 -1.89 -8.66
C PHE A 36 -6.76 -1.43 -10.07
N THR A 37 -6.29 -0.26 -10.50
CA THR A 37 -6.54 0.21 -11.88
C THR A 37 -5.94 -0.71 -12.94
N ALA A 38 -4.79 -1.34 -12.65
CA ALA A 38 -4.21 -2.33 -13.55
C ALA A 38 -5.05 -3.61 -13.61
N CYS A 39 -5.60 -4.07 -12.48
CA CYS A 39 -6.53 -5.19 -12.45
C CYS A 39 -7.82 -4.90 -13.25
N ASP A 40 -8.38 -3.70 -13.10
CA ASP A 40 -9.57 -3.28 -13.84
C ASP A 40 -9.29 -3.23 -15.35
N ALA A 41 -8.14 -2.67 -15.75
CA ALA A 41 -7.70 -2.63 -17.15
C ALA A 41 -7.48 -4.04 -17.73
N TYR A 42 -6.88 -4.95 -16.96
CA TYR A 42 -6.72 -6.35 -17.36
C TYR A 42 -8.07 -7.04 -17.58
N SER A 43 -9.06 -6.74 -16.73
CA SER A 43 -10.41 -7.31 -16.83
C SER A 43 -11.16 -6.82 -18.08
N ALA A 44 -10.88 -5.59 -18.53
CA ALA A 44 -11.47 -5.02 -19.74
C ALA A 44 -10.82 -5.52 -21.04
N LYS A 45 -9.48 -5.68 -21.03
CA LYS A 45 -8.73 -6.20 -22.18
C LYS A 45 -7.62 -7.14 -21.69
N PRO A 46 -7.90 -8.46 -21.62
CA PRO A 46 -6.89 -9.44 -21.25
C PRO A 46 -5.75 -9.45 -22.27
N GLY A 47 -4.52 -9.50 -21.78
CA GLY A 47 -3.31 -9.57 -22.60
C GLY A 47 -2.05 -9.72 -21.75
N ASP A 48 -0.98 -10.24 -22.34
CA ASP A 48 0.28 -10.52 -21.62
C ASP A 48 0.93 -9.24 -21.06
N ASP A 49 0.87 -8.13 -21.80
CA ASP A 49 1.38 -6.83 -21.34
C ASP A 49 0.60 -6.30 -20.13
N ALA A 50 -0.72 -6.50 -20.12
CA ALA A 50 -1.58 -6.10 -19.01
C ALA A 50 -1.30 -6.97 -17.78
N LYS A 51 -1.06 -8.27 -17.95
CA LYS A 51 -0.66 -9.20 -16.88
C LYS A 51 0.69 -8.80 -16.28
N ALA A 52 1.67 -8.47 -17.11
CA ALA A 52 2.98 -7.98 -16.67
C ALA A 52 2.84 -6.68 -15.86
N THR A 53 1.98 -5.76 -16.29
CA THR A 53 1.71 -4.50 -15.60
C THR A 53 1.07 -4.70 -14.23
N VAL A 54 0.11 -5.64 -14.11
CA VAL A 54 -0.51 -6.03 -12.83
C VAL A 54 0.56 -6.59 -11.88
N GLN A 55 1.39 -7.52 -12.35
CA GLN A 55 2.42 -8.14 -11.53
C GLN A 55 3.47 -7.12 -11.06
N ALA A 56 3.93 -6.24 -11.95
CA ALA A 56 4.88 -5.17 -11.61
C ALA A 56 4.30 -4.22 -10.56
N SER A 57 3.03 -3.84 -10.71
CA SER A 57 2.32 -2.97 -9.77
C SER A 57 2.15 -3.64 -8.40
N MET A 58 1.83 -4.93 -8.37
CA MET A 58 1.72 -5.72 -7.13
C MET A 58 3.07 -5.80 -6.41
N ASN A 59 4.14 -6.12 -7.13
CA ASN A 59 5.49 -6.21 -6.57
C ASN A 59 5.94 -4.87 -5.96
N ALA A 60 5.69 -3.76 -6.65
CA ALA A 60 5.99 -2.42 -6.14
C ALA A 60 5.20 -2.09 -4.87
N ALA A 61 3.90 -2.42 -4.83
CA ALA A 61 3.07 -2.23 -3.65
C ALA A 61 3.57 -3.07 -2.46
N PHE A 62 3.90 -4.35 -2.68
CA PHE A 62 4.40 -5.25 -1.63
C PHE A 62 5.72 -4.74 -1.04
N SER A 63 6.67 -4.38 -1.90
CA SER A 63 7.95 -3.83 -1.47
C SER A 63 7.76 -2.59 -0.59
N LYS A 64 6.82 -1.71 -0.93
CA LYS A 64 6.55 -0.50 -0.15
C LYS A 64 5.83 -0.81 1.17
N ILE A 65 4.92 -1.79 1.19
CA ILE A 65 4.24 -2.24 2.43
C ILE A 65 5.28 -2.76 3.42
N ASP A 66 6.19 -3.62 2.97
CA ASP A 66 7.21 -4.20 3.84
C ASP A 66 8.18 -3.16 4.38
N LYS A 67 8.58 -2.21 3.54
CA LYS A 67 9.38 -1.06 3.99
C LYS A 67 8.62 -0.25 5.03
N ALA A 68 7.32 0.00 4.85
CA ALA A 68 6.50 0.74 5.81
C ALA A 68 6.32 0.02 7.15
N VAL A 69 6.27 -1.32 7.14
CA VAL A 69 6.28 -2.14 8.36
C VAL A 69 7.64 -2.07 9.05
N LYS A 70 8.73 -2.23 8.29
CA LYS A 70 10.11 -2.16 8.81
C LYS A 70 10.41 -0.82 9.48
N VAL A 71 9.96 0.30 8.90
CA VAL A 71 10.17 1.64 9.48
C VAL A 71 9.14 2.01 10.56
N GLY A 72 8.21 1.10 10.90
CA GLY A 72 7.23 1.31 11.97
C GLY A 72 6.08 2.27 11.62
N VAL A 73 5.91 2.64 10.34
CA VAL A 73 4.78 3.47 9.91
C VAL A 73 3.47 2.67 9.89
N LEU A 74 3.57 1.36 9.63
CA LEU A 74 2.45 0.42 9.58
C LEU A 74 2.68 -0.73 10.55
N HIS A 75 1.64 -1.12 11.30
CA HIS A 75 1.71 -2.32 12.12
C HIS A 75 1.74 -3.58 11.25
N ARG A 76 2.44 -4.63 11.71
CA ARG A 76 2.61 -5.90 10.97
C ARG A 76 1.29 -6.50 10.48
N ASN A 77 0.24 -6.47 11.30
CA ASN A 77 -1.08 -7.01 10.94
C ASN A 77 -1.75 -6.19 9.84
N ASN A 78 -1.59 -4.86 9.87
CA ASN A 78 -2.14 -4.01 8.82
C ASN A 78 -1.34 -4.21 7.52
N GLY A 79 -0.02 -4.39 7.60
CA GLY A 79 0.79 -4.82 6.45
C GLY A 79 0.30 -6.12 5.83
N ALA A 80 0.10 -7.16 6.64
CA ALA A 80 -0.42 -8.45 6.21
C ALA A 80 -1.82 -8.34 5.59
N HIS A 81 -2.72 -7.58 6.22
CA HIS A 81 -4.08 -7.34 5.70
C HIS A 81 -4.06 -6.66 4.32
N GLN A 82 -3.20 -5.66 4.13
CA GLN A 82 -3.10 -4.94 2.85
C GLN A 82 -2.51 -5.82 1.75
N LYS A 83 -1.54 -6.69 2.06
CA LYS A 83 -1.04 -7.70 1.10
C LYS A 83 -2.12 -8.68 0.72
N SER A 84 -2.83 -9.26 1.70
CA SER A 84 -3.92 -10.20 1.46
C SER A 84 -4.98 -9.61 0.52
N ARG A 85 -5.39 -8.37 0.77
CA ARG A 85 -6.36 -7.66 -0.08
C ARG A 85 -5.87 -7.45 -1.53
N LEU A 86 -4.60 -7.11 -1.73
CA LEU A 86 -4.02 -6.97 -3.07
C LEU A 86 -3.94 -8.33 -3.78
N SER A 87 -3.46 -9.37 -3.10
CA SER A 87 -3.40 -10.73 -3.65
C SER A 87 -4.78 -11.23 -4.08
N ALA A 88 -5.81 -11.00 -3.25
CA ALA A 88 -7.19 -11.39 -3.58
C ALA A 88 -7.71 -10.68 -4.84
N ALA A 89 -7.42 -9.37 -4.98
CA ALA A 89 -7.84 -8.61 -6.15
C ALA A 89 -7.12 -9.04 -7.43
N VAL A 90 -5.81 -9.29 -7.35
CA VAL A 90 -5.02 -9.79 -8.50
C VAL A 90 -5.47 -11.20 -8.89
N LYS A 91 -5.68 -12.09 -7.92
CA LYS A 91 -6.20 -13.44 -8.17
C LYS A 91 -7.56 -13.39 -8.88
N LYS A 92 -8.48 -12.57 -8.38
CA LYS A 92 -9.81 -12.39 -9.00
C LYS A 92 -9.73 -11.87 -10.44
N ALA A 93 -8.77 -10.99 -10.73
CA ALA A 93 -8.61 -10.43 -12.08
C ALA A 93 -7.98 -11.43 -13.06
N ILE A 94 -6.99 -12.20 -12.62
CA ILE A 94 -6.24 -13.15 -13.48
C ILE A 94 -6.97 -14.48 -13.64
N GLU A 95 -7.65 -14.94 -12.60
CA GLU A 95 -8.45 -16.18 -12.60
C GLU A 95 -9.94 -15.79 -12.51
N PRO A 96 -10.62 -15.45 -13.63
CA PRO A 96 -12.02 -15.05 -13.57
C PRO A 96 -12.99 -16.17 -13.14
N ALA A 97 -12.56 -17.42 -13.05
CA ALA A 97 -13.35 -18.50 -12.43
C ALA A 97 -12.43 -19.70 -12.14
N ALA A 98 -12.09 -19.93 -10.87
CA ALA A 98 -11.90 -21.29 -10.39
C ALA A 98 -13.26 -21.75 -9.86
N ALA A 99 -13.82 -22.75 -10.54
CA ALA A 99 -15.03 -23.47 -10.20
C ALA A 99 -15.15 -23.77 -8.70
N GLY A 100 -16.36 -23.59 -8.15
CA GLY A 100 -16.72 -23.88 -6.76
C GLY A 100 -17.89 -23.05 -6.31
#